data_AF-A0A6G0JAF6-F1
#
_entry.id   AF-A0A6G0JAF6-F1
#
_cell.length_a   1.000
_cell.length_b   1.000
_cell.length_c   1.000
_cell.angle_alpha   90.00
_cell.angle_beta   90.00
_cell.angle_gamma   90.00
#
_symmetry.space_group_name_H-M   'P 1'
#
loop_
_entity.id
_entity.type
_entity.pdbx_description
1 polymer ?
#
loop_
_entity_poly.entity_id
_entity_poly.type
_entity_poly.pdbx_seq_one_letter_code
_entity_poly.pdbx_strand_id
1 'polypeptide(L)'
;MNIRILHLEGGEVSGTIDDSIRHAISKLAHYHACCTRMAEQHLIAMCEDHSRILLAGCPSYDKLLSTHHRDDYMDIIKSWLGDKVKEQDYIVALQHPVTTDIQQSIKIYGLMLDALLSFNKKTLILFPNIDAGSKEMVRVMRKKGIEQHPNFRAMKHIPFEQFIQLVCHAGCMIGNSSCGVREAGAFGTPVINLGTRQTGRETGENVLHVRDADTQNKIYHALELQFGKRYPCSKIYGDGNAVPRILKFLRSIDLEEPLQKTFCFPPVKDPISQDIDHILETQSALAVDLGGTNLRVAIICMRGNIVKKYTQANPKTFEDRMQLILKMCADAMQDAVCLNCRILGVGVSTGGRVNPQEGVVLHSTKLIQEWSSVDLRTPISDALHLPVWVDNDGNCAALAEKKFGHGKGVENFVTVITGTGIGGGIIHHSELVHGSTFCAAELGHIMVSLEGPECSCGSRGCIEAYASGMALQKEAKRLYDEDLLNVEGMDMKLTEPVTAGHLINAARLGELQSRCGSEQSLHSTRCRHH
;
A
#
# COMPACT_ATOMS: atom_id res chain seq x y z
N MET A 1 9.18 18.07 -20.91
CA MET A 1 7.76 18.53 -20.84
C MET A 1 7.55 19.02 -19.42
N ASN A 2 7.48 20.34 -19.19
CA ASN A 2 7.36 20.93 -17.84
C ASN A 2 5.90 21.28 -17.50
N ILE A 3 4.96 20.38 -17.80
CA ILE A 3 3.53 20.60 -17.61
C ILE A 3 2.94 19.39 -16.89
N ARG A 4 2.15 19.63 -15.84
CA ARG A 4 1.38 18.59 -15.17
C ARG A 4 0.25 18.12 -16.07
N ILE A 5 0.14 16.81 -16.24
CA ILE A 5 -0.85 16.19 -17.12
C ILE A 5 -1.80 15.36 -16.27
N LEU A 6 -3.09 15.63 -16.37
CA LEU A 6 -4.17 14.76 -15.90
C LEU A 6 -4.68 13.92 -17.06
N HIS A 7 -4.59 12.59 -16.95
CA HIS A 7 -5.15 11.68 -17.94
C HIS A 7 -6.57 11.29 -17.53
N LEU A 8 -7.55 11.75 -18.31
CA LEU A 8 -8.94 11.31 -18.18
C LEU A 8 -9.11 9.94 -18.85
N GLU A 9 -9.88 9.05 -18.21
CA GLU A 9 -10.05 7.66 -18.62
C GLU A 9 -8.74 6.85 -18.68
N GLY A 10 -7.78 7.21 -17.82
CA GLY A 10 -6.50 6.50 -17.68
C GLY A 10 -6.69 5.07 -17.21
N GLY A 11 -5.83 4.16 -17.70
CA GLY A 11 -5.89 2.72 -17.35
C GLY A 11 -6.99 1.92 -18.03
N GLU A 12 -7.90 2.54 -18.79
CA GLU A 12 -8.87 1.80 -19.59
C GLU A 12 -8.17 0.96 -20.67
N VAL A 13 -8.73 -0.23 -20.94
CA VAL A 13 -8.31 -1.10 -22.04
C VAL A 13 -9.42 -1.07 -23.09
N SER A 14 -9.04 -0.97 -24.35
CA SER A 14 -9.98 -0.94 -25.47
C SER A 14 -9.89 -2.15 -26.39
N GLY A 15 -8.87 -3.00 -26.27
CA GLY A 15 -8.69 -4.19 -27.11
C GLY A 15 -8.35 -3.84 -28.57
N THR A 16 -7.92 -2.61 -28.82
CA THR A 16 -7.48 -2.11 -30.13
C THR A 16 -6.01 -1.68 -30.06
N ILE A 17 -5.45 -1.29 -31.21
CA ILE A 17 -4.09 -0.76 -31.29
C ILE A 17 -3.88 0.51 -30.44
N ASP A 18 -4.96 1.22 -30.13
CA ASP A 18 -4.96 2.46 -29.34
C ASP A 18 -4.52 2.22 -27.89
N ASP A 19 -4.57 0.98 -27.39
CA ASP A 19 -4.14 0.62 -26.04
C ASP A 19 -2.67 1.00 -25.78
N SER A 20 -1.81 0.80 -26.78
CA SER A 20 -0.39 1.17 -26.69
C SER A 20 -0.20 2.68 -26.46
N ILE A 21 -0.95 3.49 -27.21
CA ILE A 21 -0.92 4.95 -27.12
C ILE A 21 -1.50 5.40 -25.78
N ARG A 22 -2.64 4.83 -25.37
CA ARG A 22 -3.30 5.15 -24.10
C ARG A 22 -2.44 4.82 -22.89
N HIS A 23 -1.75 3.68 -22.91
CA HIS A 23 -0.82 3.31 -21.83
C HIS A 23 0.42 4.21 -21.83
N ALA A 24 0.94 4.60 -23.00
CA ALA A 24 2.02 5.59 -23.07
C ALA A 24 1.59 6.95 -22.49
N ILE A 25 0.38 7.42 -22.83
CA ILE A 25 -0.19 8.66 -22.25
C ILE A 25 -0.31 8.53 -20.73
N SER A 26 -0.79 7.38 -20.23
CA SER A 26 -0.86 7.13 -18.78
C SER A 26 0.53 7.24 -18.15
N LYS A 27 1.55 6.65 -18.76
CA LYS A 27 2.94 6.76 -18.25
C LYS A 27 3.49 8.18 -18.25
N LEU A 28 3.05 9.03 -19.18
CA LEU A 28 3.46 10.44 -19.23
C LEU A 28 2.63 11.34 -18.29
N ALA A 29 1.44 10.91 -17.89
CA ALA A 29 0.55 11.67 -17.02
C ALA A 29 0.98 11.64 -15.56
N HIS A 30 0.78 12.75 -14.85
CA HIS A 30 1.14 12.88 -13.43
C HIS A 30 -0.01 12.48 -12.53
N TYR A 31 -1.24 12.67 -13.01
CA TYR A 31 -2.48 12.37 -12.32
C TYR A 31 -3.41 11.60 -13.26
N HIS A 32 -4.32 10.83 -12.68
CA HIS A 32 -5.26 10.01 -13.44
C HIS A 32 -6.67 10.15 -12.89
N ALA A 33 -7.66 10.31 -13.76
CA ALA A 33 -9.06 10.13 -13.43
C ALA A 33 -9.58 8.94 -14.23
N CYS A 34 -9.69 7.79 -13.58
CA CYS A 34 -10.09 6.53 -14.19
C CYS A 34 -11.60 6.27 -14.02
N CYS A 35 -12.18 5.52 -14.94
CA CYS A 35 -13.62 5.28 -14.97
C CYS A 35 -14.07 4.10 -14.12
N THR A 36 -13.23 3.07 -14.02
CA THR A 36 -13.61 1.78 -13.42
C THR A 36 -12.54 1.26 -12.48
N ARG A 37 -12.92 0.32 -11.60
CA ARG A 37 -11.98 -0.32 -10.67
C ARG A 37 -10.90 -1.10 -11.40
N MET A 38 -11.23 -1.80 -12.48
CA MET A 38 -10.20 -2.46 -13.31
C MET A 38 -9.20 -1.46 -13.88
N ALA A 39 -9.64 -0.29 -14.37
CA ALA A 39 -8.74 0.73 -14.89
C ALA A 39 -7.82 1.30 -13.80
N GLU A 40 -8.33 1.52 -12.58
CA GLU A 40 -7.52 1.89 -11.41
C GLU A 40 -6.44 0.84 -11.12
N GLN A 41 -6.81 -0.45 -11.12
CA GLN A 41 -5.86 -1.54 -10.88
C GLN A 41 -4.77 -1.61 -11.98
N HIS A 42 -5.11 -1.35 -13.24
CA HIS A 42 -4.12 -1.28 -14.30
C HIS A 42 -3.11 -0.15 -14.08
N LEU A 43 -3.57 1.04 -13.64
CA LEU A 43 -2.67 2.15 -13.31
C LEU A 43 -1.74 1.79 -12.15
N ILE A 44 -2.26 1.17 -11.10
CA ILE A 44 -1.46 0.68 -9.97
C ILE A 44 -0.44 -0.36 -10.43
N ALA A 45 -0.84 -1.32 -11.28
CA ALA A 45 0.06 -2.32 -11.86
C ALA A 45 1.13 -1.68 -12.76
N MET A 46 0.82 -0.52 -13.35
CA MET A 46 1.77 0.35 -14.03
C MET A 46 2.62 1.17 -13.05
N CYS A 47 2.68 0.85 -11.76
CA CYS A 47 3.50 1.56 -10.77
C CYS A 47 3.16 3.06 -10.66
N GLU A 48 1.92 3.44 -10.97
CA GLU A 48 1.43 4.79 -10.73
C GLU A 48 1.12 4.96 -9.23
N ASP A 49 1.38 6.15 -8.71
CA ASP A 49 1.12 6.49 -7.31
C ASP A 49 -0.39 6.50 -7.03
N HIS A 50 -0.83 5.67 -6.08
CA HIS A 50 -2.24 5.53 -5.73
C HIS A 50 -2.87 6.86 -5.29
N SER A 51 -2.12 7.74 -4.61
CA SER A 51 -2.60 9.06 -4.19
C SER A 51 -2.92 9.99 -5.37
N ARG A 52 -2.39 9.69 -6.56
CA ARG A 52 -2.56 10.47 -7.80
C ARG A 52 -3.61 9.88 -8.73
N ILE A 53 -4.32 8.85 -8.30
CA ILE A 53 -5.37 8.18 -9.07
C ILE A 53 -6.73 8.46 -8.42
N LEU A 54 -7.65 9.01 -9.19
CA LEU A 54 -9.05 9.20 -8.82
C LEU A 54 -9.91 8.18 -9.56
N LEU A 55 -10.66 7.35 -8.83
CA LEU A 55 -11.79 6.61 -9.37
C LEU A 55 -12.99 7.56 -9.56
N ALA A 56 -13.06 8.18 -10.73
CA ALA A 56 -14.02 9.23 -11.05
C ALA A 56 -15.32 8.68 -11.63
N GLY A 57 -15.28 7.58 -12.38
CA GLY A 57 -16.34 7.29 -13.35
C GLY A 57 -16.15 8.11 -14.63
N CYS A 58 -16.98 7.83 -15.63
CA CYS A 58 -16.91 8.45 -16.94
C CYS A 58 -17.70 9.77 -16.96
N PRO A 59 -17.11 10.91 -17.36
CA PRO A 59 -17.83 12.18 -17.46
C PRO A 59 -19.06 12.15 -18.38
N SER A 60 -19.07 11.28 -19.40
CA SER A 60 -20.24 11.15 -20.27
C SER A 60 -21.45 10.54 -19.55
N TYR A 61 -21.23 9.78 -18.47
CA TYR A 61 -22.29 9.16 -17.67
C TYR A 61 -23.12 10.20 -16.91
N ASP A 62 -22.52 11.32 -16.50
CA ASP A 62 -23.23 12.41 -15.82
C ASP A 62 -24.36 12.94 -16.71
N LYS A 63 -24.06 13.16 -18.00
CA LYS A 63 -25.07 13.55 -18.99
C LYS A 63 -26.00 12.38 -19.37
N LEU A 64 -25.48 11.16 -19.45
CA LEU A 64 -26.25 9.96 -19.79
C LEU A 64 -27.40 9.75 -18.80
N LEU A 65 -27.09 9.76 -17.50
CA LEU A 65 -28.07 9.49 -16.45
C LEU A 65 -29.06 10.63 -16.28
N SER A 66 -28.66 11.89 -16.55
CA SER A 66 -29.58 13.03 -16.53
C SER A 66 -30.54 13.05 -17.72
N THR A 67 -30.19 12.41 -18.83
CA THR A 67 -31.00 12.41 -20.06
C THR A 67 -31.84 11.14 -20.26
N HIS A 68 -31.74 10.17 -19.35
CA HIS A 68 -32.44 8.88 -19.43
C HIS A 68 -33.97 9.01 -19.41
N HIS A 69 -34.52 9.88 -18.56
CA HIS A 69 -35.96 10.10 -18.51
C HIS A 69 -36.36 11.28 -19.40
N ARG A 70 -36.91 10.95 -20.57
CA ARG A 70 -37.59 11.93 -21.42
C ARG A 70 -39.02 11.48 -21.65
N ASP A 71 -39.97 12.38 -21.44
CA ASP A 71 -41.39 12.07 -21.66
C ASP A 71 -41.73 11.84 -23.16
N ASP A 72 -40.88 12.35 -24.06
CA ASP A 72 -41.04 12.25 -25.52
C ASP A 72 -40.35 11.02 -26.15
N TYR A 73 -39.85 10.06 -25.35
CA TYR A 73 -39.07 8.92 -25.86
C TYR A 73 -39.82 8.08 -26.92
N MET A 74 -41.14 7.92 -26.76
CA MET A 74 -41.96 7.21 -27.73
C MET A 74 -42.05 7.95 -29.07
N ASP A 75 -42.08 9.28 -29.06
CA ASP A 75 -42.09 10.08 -30.29
C ASP A 75 -40.73 10.01 -30.99
N ILE A 76 -39.64 9.94 -30.21
CA ILE A 76 -38.30 9.65 -30.74
C ILE A 76 -38.30 8.28 -31.44
N ILE A 77 -38.76 7.22 -30.78
CA ILE A 77 -38.83 5.86 -31.37
C ILE A 77 -39.61 5.89 -32.69
N LYS A 78 -40.81 6.49 -32.71
CA LYS A 78 -41.65 6.57 -33.90
C LYS A 78 -40.99 7.38 -35.03
N SER A 79 -40.33 8.49 -34.71
CA SER A 79 -39.65 9.33 -35.72
C SER A 79 -38.55 8.59 -36.47
N TRP A 80 -37.80 7.71 -35.78
CA TRP A 80 -36.69 6.96 -36.37
C TRP A 80 -37.11 5.61 -36.96
N LEU A 81 -38.06 4.90 -36.31
CA LEU A 81 -38.39 3.50 -36.63
C LEU A 81 -39.79 3.31 -37.24
N GLY A 82 -40.70 4.26 -37.04
CA GLY A 82 -42.07 4.29 -37.56
C GLY A 82 -43.15 4.04 -36.50
N ASP A 83 -44.38 4.46 -36.79
CA ASP A 83 -45.49 4.56 -35.82
C ASP A 83 -45.93 3.27 -35.14
N LYS A 84 -45.66 2.12 -35.78
CA LYS A 84 -46.08 0.80 -35.29
C LYS A 84 -45.08 0.17 -34.31
N VAL A 85 -43.91 0.78 -34.13
CA VAL A 85 -42.82 0.21 -33.34
C VAL A 85 -43.02 0.55 -31.86
N LYS A 86 -42.97 -0.48 -31.01
CA LYS A 86 -43.07 -0.35 -29.56
C LYS A 86 -41.69 -0.44 -28.94
N GLU A 87 -41.55 0.07 -27.71
CA GLU A 87 -40.38 -0.24 -26.91
C GLU A 87 -40.17 -1.75 -26.78
N GLN A 88 -38.91 -2.15 -26.67
CA GLN A 88 -38.44 -3.52 -26.54
C GLN A 88 -38.71 -4.42 -27.76
N ASP A 89 -39.35 -3.92 -28.83
CA ASP A 89 -39.69 -4.69 -30.04
C ASP A 89 -38.83 -4.32 -31.26
N TYR A 90 -37.64 -3.76 -31.03
CA TYR A 90 -36.68 -3.44 -32.08
C TYR A 90 -35.23 -3.66 -31.63
N ILE A 91 -34.33 -3.72 -32.60
CA ILE A 91 -32.89 -3.92 -32.40
C ILE A 91 -32.14 -2.65 -32.77
N VAL A 92 -31.12 -2.31 -31.99
CA VAL A 92 -30.11 -1.31 -32.37
C VAL A 92 -28.83 -2.04 -32.77
N ALA A 93 -28.40 -1.88 -34.02
CA ALA A 93 -27.20 -2.52 -34.58
C ALA A 93 -26.10 -1.49 -34.85
N LEU A 94 -24.91 -1.69 -34.29
CA LEU A 94 -23.76 -0.83 -34.50
C LEU A 94 -22.45 -1.61 -34.45
N GLN A 95 -21.90 -1.89 -35.64
CA GLN A 95 -20.64 -2.60 -35.83
C GLN A 95 -19.63 -1.68 -36.53
N HIS A 96 -18.46 -1.52 -35.95
CA HIS A 96 -17.31 -0.81 -36.51
C HIS A 96 -16.25 -1.82 -36.97
N PRO A 97 -15.44 -1.49 -37.99
CA PRO A 97 -14.31 -2.33 -38.38
C PRO A 97 -13.23 -2.34 -37.28
N VAL A 98 -12.46 -3.42 -37.22
CA VAL A 98 -11.24 -3.54 -36.41
C VAL A 98 -10.04 -3.43 -37.35
N THR A 99 -9.23 -2.39 -37.19
CA THR A 99 -8.15 -2.03 -38.14
C THR A 99 -7.07 -3.09 -38.26
N THR A 100 -6.85 -3.88 -37.21
CA THR A 100 -5.88 -4.98 -37.18
C THR A 100 -6.39 -6.27 -37.83
N ASP A 101 -7.71 -6.40 -38.06
CA ASP A 101 -8.30 -7.58 -38.69
C ASP A 101 -9.55 -7.21 -39.53
N ILE A 102 -9.26 -6.57 -40.67
CA ILE A 102 -10.29 -6.04 -41.57
C ILE A 102 -11.11 -7.17 -42.21
N GLN A 103 -10.46 -8.27 -42.61
CA GLN A 103 -11.14 -9.39 -43.30
C GLN A 103 -12.16 -10.06 -42.38
N GLN A 104 -11.77 -10.37 -41.14
CA GLN A 104 -12.68 -10.94 -40.16
C GLN A 104 -13.79 -9.95 -39.79
N SER A 105 -13.49 -8.65 -39.67
CA SER A 105 -14.49 -7.62 -39.40
C SER A 105 -15.60 -7.58 -40.46
N ILE A 106 -15.22 -7.66 -41.75
CA ILE A 106 -16.18 -7.70 -42.87
C ILE A 106 -17.00 -9.00 -42.82
N LYS A 107 -16.37 -10.14 -42.51
CA LYS A 107 -17.04 -11.44 -42.38
C LYS A 107 -18.09 -11.42 -41.25
N ILE A 108 -17.70 -10.99 -40.04
CA ILE A 108 -18.60 -10.88 -38.88
C ILE A 108 -19.77 -9.95 -39.20
N TYR A 109 -19.51 -8.81 -39.86
CA TYR A 109 -20.57 -7.89 -40.26
C TYR A 109 -21.56 -8.52 -41.24
N GLY A 110 -21.07 -9.26 -42.24
CA GLY A 110 -21.92 -10.01 -43.16
C GLY A 110 -22.82 -11.02 -42.44
N LEU A 111 -22.24 -11.82 -41.53
CA LEU A 111 -22.97 -12.82 -40.74
C LEU A 111 -23.99 -12.19 -39.80
N MET A 112 -23.66 -11.04 -39.19
CA MET A 112 -24.58 -10.28 -38.35
C MET A 112 -25.80 -9.81 -39.16
N LEU A 113 -25.58 -9.29 -40.37
CA LEU A 113 -26.67 -8.86 -41.26
C LEU A 113 -27.57 -10.04 -41.66
N ASP A 114 -26.99 -11.20 -41.97
CA ASP A 114 -27.76 -12.42 -42.30
C ASP A 114 -28.62 -12.91 -41.12
N ALA A 115 -28.05 -12.88 -39.91
CA ALA A 115 -28.77 -13.23 -38.69
C ALA A 115 -29.94 -12.26 -38.43
N LEU A 116 -29.71 -10.95 -38.59
CA LEU A 116 -30.74 -9.92 -38.41
C LEU A 116 -31.87 -10.03 -39.45
N LEU A 117 -31.53 -10.29 -40.71
CA LEU A 117 -32.52 -10.55 -41.77
C LEU A 117 -33.40 -11.75 -41.43
N SER A 118 -32.78 -12.84 -40.96
CA SER A 118 -33.49 -14.07 -40.58
C SER A 118 -34.33 -13.91 -39.33
N PHE A 119 -33.85 -13.13 -38.34
CA PHE A 119 -34.58 -12.85 -37.10
C PHE A 119 -35.78 -11.91 -37.32
N ASN A 120 -35.74 -11.13 -38.40
CA ASN A 120 -36.87 -10.38 -38.97
C ASN A 120 -37.57 -9.41 -37.99
N LYS A 121 -36.79 -8.78 -37.12
CA LYS A 121 -37.25 -7.69 -36.23
C LYS A 121 -36.92 -6.32 -36.82
N LYS A 122 -37.69 -5.30 -36.41
CA LYS A 122 -37.37 -3.93 -36.77
C LYS A 122 -35.98 -3.59 -36.25
N THR A 123 -35.11 -3.09 -37.12
CA THR A 123 -33.70 -2.85 -36.79
C THR A 123 -33.28 -1.45 -37.20
N LEU A 124 -32.84 -0.66 -36.23
CA LEU A 124 -32.06 0.54 -36.47
C LEU A 124 -30.60 0.14 -36.64
N ILE A 125 -30.01 0.36 -37.81
CA ILE A 125 -28.59 0.09 -38.05
C ILE A 125 -27.85 1.38 -38.33
N LEU A 126 -26.78 1.63 -37.58
CA LEU A 126 -25.90 2.75 -37.83
C LEU A 126 -24.73 2.33 -38.73
N PHE A 127 -24.31 3.25 -39.60
CA PHE A 127 -23.16 3.00 -40.46
C PHE A 127 -21.87 2.83 -39.63
N PRO A 128 -20.93 1.98 -40.07
CA PRO A 128 -19.62 1.86 -39.43
C PRO A 128 -18.86 3.19 -39.43
N ASN A 129 -17.89 3.33 -38.51
CA ASN A 129 -17.02 4.51 -38.45
C ASN A 129 -16.14 4.60 -39.70
N ILE A 130 -15.51 5.75 -39.94
CA ILE A 130 -14.72 6.03 -41.17
C ILE A 130 -13.33 5.35 -41.16
N ASP A 131 -13.14 4.34 -40.32
CA ASP A 131 -11.89 3.60 -40.19
C ASP A 131 -11.64 2.66 -41.38
N ALA A 132 -10.42 2.13 -41.47
CA ALA A 132 -10.06 1.15 -42.51
C ALA A 132 -11.00 -0.07 -42.46
N GLY A 133 -11.56 -0.47 -43.62
CA GLY A 133 -12.56 -1.54 -43.74
C GLY A 133 -14.02 -1.08 -43.77
N SER A 134 -14.29 0.19 -43.45
CA SER A 134 -15.65 0.74 -43.43
C SER A 134 -16.34 0.72 -44.79
N LYS A 135 -15.61 1.08 -45.87
CA LYS A 135 -16.16 1.12 -47.24
C LYS A 135 -16.63 -0.26 -47.68
N GLU A 136 -15.88 -1.29 -47.34
CA GLU A 136 -16.17 -2.69 -47.64
C GLU A 136 -17.39 -3.17 -46.86
N MET A 137 -17.50 -2.85 -45.57
CA MET A 137 -18.69 -3.14 -44.77
C MET A 137 -19.95 -2.48 -45.37
N VAL A 138 -19.87 -1.20 -45.76
CA VAL A 138 -20.99 -0.51 -46.41
C VAL A 138 -21.38 -1.18 -47.75
N ARG A 139 -20.41 -1.65 -48.54
CA ARG A 139 -20.70 -2.43 -49.76
C ARG A 139 -21.44 -3.73 -49.43
N VAL A 140 -21.05 -4.45 -48.38
CA VAL A 140 -21.76 -5.67 -47.92
C VAL A 140 -23.20 -5.35 -47.51
N MET A 141 -23.40 -4.28 -46.74
CA MET A 141 -24.74 -3.83 -46.32
C MET A 141 -25.65 -3.54 -47.52
N ARG A 142 -25.13 -2.82 -48.52
CA ARG A 142 -25.84 -2.51 -49.77
C ARG A 142 -26.13 -3.75 -50.60
N LYS A 143 -25.16 -4.65 -50.74
CA LYS A 143 -25.32 -5.91 -51.48
C LYS A 143 -26.41 -6.79 -50.88
N LYS A 144 -26.57 -6.76 -49.56
CA LYS A 144 -27.63 -7.48 -48.83
C LYS A 144 -28.98 -6.74 -48.81
N GLY A 145 -29.11 -5.59 -49.47
CA GLY A 145 -30.36 -4.85 -49.60
C GLY A 145 -30.85 -4.18 -48.31
N ILE A 146 -29.97 -3.99 -47.31
CA ILE A 146 -30.35 -3.50 -45.97
C ILE A 146 -30.95 -2.09 -46.04
N GLU A 147 -30.40 -1.20 -46.89
CA GLU A 147 -30.91 0.17 -47.02
C GLU A 147 -32.33 0.23 -47.61
N GLN A 148 -32.74 -0.78 -48.38
CA GLN A 148 -34.08 -0.85 -49.00
C GLN A 148 -35.05 -1.77 -48.22
N HIS A 149 -34.58 -2.52 -47.23
CA HIS A 149 -35.40 -3.51 -46.55
C HIS A 149 -36.42 -2.84 -45.59
N PRO A 150 -37.72 -3.21 -45.63
CA PRO A 150 -38.77 -2.52 -44.87
C PRO A 150 -38.57 -2.58 -43.34
N ASN A 151 -37.91 -3.64 -42.85
CA ASN A 151 -37.60 -3.79 -41.42
C ASN A 151 -36.33 -3.08 -40.96
N PHE A 152 -35.54 -2.50 -41.86
CA PHE A 152 -34.29 -1.83 -41.49
C PHE A 152 -34.40 -0.31 -41.66
N ARG A 153 -33.74 0.42 -40.77
CA ARG A 153 -33.51 1.85 -40.87
C ARG A 153 -32.02 2.10 -40.75
N ALA A 154 -31.37 2.38 -41.87
CA ALA A 154 -29.94 2.64 -41.94
C ALA A 154 -29.66 4.13 -41.75
N MET A 155 -28.94 4.52 -40.70
CA MET A 155 -28.67 5.93 -40.36
C MET A 155 -27.18 6.21 -40.20
N LYS A 156 -26.72 7.35 -40.73
CA LYS A 156 -25.31 7.78 -40.57
C LYS A 156 -25.08 8.52 -39.26
N HIS A 157 -26.08 9.27 -38.80
CA HIS A 157 -25.99 10.10 -37.62
C HIS A 157 -27.35 10.20 -36.94
N ILE A 158 -27.32 10.13 -35.61
CA ILE A 158 -28.47 10.35 -34.73
C ILE A 158 -27.96 11.24 -33.60
N PRO A 159 -28.67 12.33 -33.24
CA PRO A 159 -28.28 13.14 -32.10
C PRO A 159 -28.13 12.28 -30.84
N PHE A 160 -27.04 12.49 -30.08
CA PHE A 160 -26.66 11.62 -28.96
C PHE A 160 -27.81 11.38 -27.97
N GLU A 161 -28.53 12.45 -27.58
CA GLU A 161 -29.65 12.36 -26.63
C GLU A 161 -30.79 11.47 -27.15
N GLN A 162 -31.07 11.49 -28.45
CA GLN A 162 -32.08 10.61 -29.06
C GLN A 162 -31.56 9.18 -29.23
N PHE A 163 -30.27 9.02 -29.56
CA PHE A 163 -29.64 7.72 -29.67
C PHE A 163 -29.68 6.96 -28.34
N ILE A 164 -29.42 7.64 -27.22
CA ILE A 164 -29.52 7.04 -25.89
C ILE A 164 -30.93 6.54 -25.58
N GLN A 165 -31.97 7.31 -25.95
CA GLN A 165 -33.36 6.86 -25.81
C GLN A 165 -33.64 5.61 -26.64
N LEU A 166 -33.13 5.56 -27.88
CA LEU A 166 -33.27 4.40 -28.74
C LEU A 166 -32.56 3.16 -28.18
N VAL A 167 -31.40 3.30 -27.53
CA VAL A 167 -30.70 2.18 -26.88
C VAL A 167 -31.40 1.74 -25.60
N CYS A 168 -31.81 2.70 -24.76
CA CYS A 168 -32.53 2.46 -23.51
C CYS A 168 -33.78 1.59 -23.72
N HIS A 169 -34.58 1.90 -24.74
CA HIS A 169 -35.83 1.21 -25.01
C HIS A 169 -35.71 0.08 -26.06
N ALA A 170 -34.50 -0.29 -26.51
CA ALA A 170 -34.32 -1.37 -27.48
C ALA A 170 -34.61 -2.75 -26.88
N GLY A 171 -35.11 -3.68 -27.69
CA GLY A 171 -35.24 -5.10 -27.32
C GLY A 171 -33.88 -5.75 -27.10
N CYS A 172 -32.89 -5.37 -27.90
CA CYS A 172 -31.47 -5.59 -27.63
C CYS A 172 -30.60 -4.67 -28.50
N MET A 173 -29.34 -4.52 -28.13
CA MET A 173 -28.30 -3.95 -28.96
C MET A 173 -27.35 -5.05 -29.47
N ILE A 174 -26.89 -4.96 -30.71
CA ILE A 174 -25.93 -5.90 -31.30
C ILE A 174 -24.81 -5.17 -32.03
N GLY A 175 -23.59 -5.68 -31.90
CA GLY A 175 -22.43 -5.19 -32.65
C GLY A 175 -21.17 -5.17 -31.79
N ASN A 176 -20.30 -4.19 -31.97
CA ASN A 176 -19.01 -4.13 -31.25
C ASN A 176 -18.64 -2.69 -30.82
N SER A 177 -19.64 -1.82 -30.72
CA SER A 177 -19.46 -0.46 -30.22
C SER A 177 -19.22 -0.45 -28.72
N SER A 178 -18.43 0.53 -28.24
CA SER A 178 -18.25 0.75 -26.81
C SER A 178 -19.58 1.03 -26.10
N CYS A 179 -20.56 1.59 -26.82
CA CYS A 179 -21.90 1.84 -26.31
C CYS A 179 -22.60 0.58 -25.77
N GLY A 180 -22.35 -0.59 -26.37
CA GLY A 180 -22.91 -1.84 -25.87
C GLY A 180 -22.34 -2.28 -24.53
N VAL A 181 -21.06 -2.01 -24.27
CA VAL A 181 -20.39 -2.47 -23.04
C VAL A 181 -20.35 -1.40 -21.94
N ARG A 182 -20.49 -0.13 -22.32
CA ARG A 182 -20.57 1.01 -21.43
C ARG A 182 -22.05 1.39 -21.27
N GLU A 183 -22.55 2.33 -22.07
CA GLU A 183 -23.81 3.04 -21.85
C GLU A 183 -25.03 2.12 -21.74
N ALA A 184 -25.13 1.04 -22.53
CA ALA A 184 -26.27 0.12 -22.48
C ALA A 184 -26.43 -0.58 -21.11
N GLY A 185 -25.32 -0.79 -20.39
CA GLY A 185 -25.34 -1.35 -19.04
C GLY A 185 -26.05 -0.44 -18.05
N ALA A 186 -25.97 0.88 -18.21
CA ALA A 186 -26.65 1.85 -17.34
C ALA A 186 -28.18 1.71 -17.36
N PHE A 187 -28.74 1.16 -18.44
CA PHE A 187 -30.19 1.00 -18.65
C PHE A 187 -30.67 -0.45 -18.52
N GLY A 188 -29.75 -1.40 -18.32
CA GLY A 188 -30.10 -2.83 -18.33
C GLY A 188 -30.51 -3.36 -19.71
N THR A 189 -30.16 -2.65 -20.78
CA THR A 189 -30.45 -3.08 -22.16
C THR A 189 -29.62 -4.31 -22.51
N PRO A 190 -30.22 -5.41 -22.98
CA PRO A 190 -29.49 -6.60 -23.43
C PRO A 190 -28.55 -6.28 -24.59
N VAL A 191 -27.33 -6.80 -24.54
CA VAL A 191 -26.29 -6.54 -25.54
C VAL A 191 -25.71 -7.85 -26.05
N ILE A 192 -25.51 -7.94 -27.37
CA ILE A 192 -24.74 -8.98 -28.03
C ILE A 192 -23.48 -8.33 -28.58
N ASN A 193 -22.35 -8.58 -27.92
CA ASN A 193 -21.06 -8.02 -28.31
C ASN A 193 -20.30 -9.00 -29.23
N LEU A 194 -20.11 -8.61 -30.49
CA LEU A 194 -19.49 -9.41 -31.54
C LEU A 194 -17.99 -9.13 -31.69
N GLY A 195 -17.21 -10.20 -31.77
CA GLY A 195 -15.77 -10.09 -32.02
C GLY A 195 -14.97 -9.59 -30.82
N THR A 196 -13.73 -9.17 -31.08
CA THR A 196 -12.70 -8.91 -30.07
C THR A 196 -12.50 -7.43 -29.73
N ARG A 197 -13.19 -6.50 -30.41
CA ARG A 197 -13.02 -5.04 -30.25
C ARG A 197 -13.28 -4.52 -28.84
N GLN A 198 -14.01 -5.25 -28.00
CA GLN A 198 -14.29 -4.84 -26.60
C GLN A 198 -13.62 -5.78 -25.59
N THR A 199 -12.69 -6.64 -26.02
CA THR A 199 -11.98 -7.55 -25.12
C THR A 199 -11.15 -6.76 -24.12
N GLY A 200 -11.20 -7.16 -22.84
CA GLY A 200 -10.47 -6.51 -21.75
C GLY A 200 -11.22 -5.39 -21.04
N ARG A 201 -12.36 -4.93 -21.59
CA ARG A 201 -13.25 -3.99 -20.89
C ARG A 201 -14.07 -4.71 -19.83
N GLU A 202 -14.31 -4.02 -18.73
CA GLU A 202 -15.24 -4.45 -17.69
C GLU A 202 -16.68 -4.30 -18.21
N THR A 203 -17.51 -5.34 -18.05
CA THR A 203 -18.87 -5.38 -18.61
C THR A 203 -19.89 -5.79 -17.56
N GLY A 204 -21.14 -5.35 -17.75
CA GLY A 204 -22.27 -5.77 -16.91
C GLY A 204 -22.86 -7.10 -17.37
N GLU A 205 -23.74 -7.67 -16.53
CA GLU A 205 -24.45 -8.93 -16.80
C GLU A 205 -25.32 -8.88 -18.07
N ASN A 206 -25.66 -7.68 -18.54
CA ASN A 206 -26.44 -7.46 -19.75
C ASN A 206 -25.68 -7.80 -21.04
N VAL A 207 -24.36 -8.00 -20.99
CA VAL A 207 -23.52 -8.22 -22.17
C VAL A 207 -23.27 -9.71 -22.40
N LEU A 208 -23.75 -10.23 -23.54
CA LEU A 208 -23.42 -11.56 -24.05
C LEU A 208 -22.32 -11.43 -25.11
N HIS A 209 -21.13 -11.94 -24.80
CA HIS A 209 -20.01 -11.91 -25.73
C HIS A 209 -20.08 -13.08 -26.72
N VAL A 210 -20.05 -12.77 -28.01
CA VAL A 210 -19.86 -13.72 -29.11
C VAL A 210 -18.52 -13.40 -29.77
N ARG A 211 -17.43 -13.79 -29.09
CA ARG A 211 -16.05 -13.48 -29.51
C ARG A 211 -15.74 -14.13 -30.87
N ASP A 212 -16.11 -15.40 -31.02
CA ASP A 212 -15.97 -16.16 -32.26
C ASP A 212 -17.28 -16.15 -33.05
N ALA A 213 -17.66 -14.99 -33.57
CA ALA A 213 -18.85 -14.80 -34.43
C ALA A 213 -18.61 -15.33 -35.86
N ASP A 214 -18.27 -16.62 -35.97
CA ASP A 214 -17.81 -17.31 -37.18
C ASP A 214 -18.94 -17.84 -38.08
N THR A 215 -20.15 -17.94 -37.55
CA THR A 215 -21.34 -18.49 -38.21
C THR A 215 -22.57 -17.65 -37.93
N GLN A 216 -23.50 -17.62 -38.89
CA GLN A 216 -24.79 -16.93 -38.75
C GLN A 216 -25.62 -17.51 -37.60
N ASN A 217 -25.68 -18.85 -37.49
CA ASN A 217 -26.49 -19.54 -36.47
C ASN A 217 -26.08 -19.17 -35.05
N LYS A 218 -24.79 -19.00 -34.78
CA LYS A 218 -24.29 -18.58 -33.46
C LYS A 218 -24.78 -17.17 -33.09
N ILE A 219 -24.79 -16.25 -34.06
CA ILE A 219 -25.32 -14.88 -33.86
C ILE A 219 -26.85 -14.90 -33.72
N TYR A 220 -27.54 -15.71 -34.53
CA TYR A 220 -28.99 -15.89 -34.43
C TYR A 220 -29.40 -16.43 -33.06
N HIS A 221 -28.71 -17.45 -32.56
CA HIS A 221 -29.00 -17.99 -31.24
C HIS A 221 -28.71 -16.98 -30.12
N ALA A 222 -27.68 -16.15 -30.26
CA ALA A 222 -27.44 -15.04 -29.34
C ALA A 222 -28.60 -14.02 -29.34
N LEU A 223 -29.22 -13.77 -30.51
CA LEU A 223 -30.44 -12.95 -30.61
C LEU A 223 -31.62 -13.60 -29.88
N GLU A 224 -31.85 -14.91 -30.06
CA GLU A 224 -32.89 -15.64 -29.32
C GLU A 224 -32.68 -15.56 -27.81
N LEU A 225 -31.43 -15.65 -27.36
CA LEU A 225 -31.10 -15.58 -25.95
C LEU A 225 -31.22 -14.19 -25.34
N GLN A 226 -31.02 -13.10 -26.09
CA GLN A 226 -30.95 -11.74 -25.54
C GLN A 226 -32.18 -10.88 -25.84
N PHE A 227 -32.81 -11.05 -26.99
CA PHE A 227 -33.87 -10.16 -27.44
C PHE A 227 -35.08 -10.19 -26.49
N GLY A 228 -35.48 -9.01 -26.02
CA GLY A 228 -36.63 -8.84 -25.11
C GLY A 228 -36.32 -9.09 -23.64
N LYS A 229 -35.08 -9.46 -23.28
CA LYS A 229 -34.66 -9.52 -21.87
C LYS A 229 -34.51 -8.12 -21.27
N ARG A 230 -34.40 -8.08 -19.94
CA ARG A 230 -33.96 -6.91 -19.18
C ARG A 230 -33.06 -7.36 -18.04
N TYR A 231 -32.07 -6.53 -17.76
CA TYR A 231 -31.06 -6.77 -16.72
C TYR A 231 -31.08 -5.64 -15.70
N PRO A 232 -30.54 -5.86 -14.49
CA PRO A 232 -30.30 -4.78 -13.56
C PRO A 232 -29.38 -3.70 -14.16
N CYS A 233 -29.68 -2.43 -13.88
CA CYS A 233 -28.81 -1.32 -14.26
C CYS A 233 -27.44 -1.44 -13.60
N SER A 234 -26.39 -1.28 -14.40
CA SER A 234 -25.00 -1.32 -13.97
C SER A 234 -24.43 0.09 -13.80
N LYS A 235 -23.65 0.29 -12.73
CA LYS A 235 -22.92 1.54 -12.44
C LYS A 235 -21.41 1.41 -12.60
N ILE A 236 -20.93 0.37 -13.32
CA ILE A 236 -19.49 0.08 -13.51
C ILE A 236 -18.71 1.33 -13.95
N TYR A 237 -19.26 2.08 -14.92
CA TYR A 237 -18.61 3.24 -15.51
C TYR A 237 -19.02 4.58 -14.88
N GLY A 238 -19.87 4.59 -13.85
CA GLY A 238 -20.24 5.84 -13.18
C GLY A 238 -21.62 5.84 -12.56
N ASP A 239 -21.81 6.77 -11.63
CA ASP A 239 -23.05 7.02 -10.89
C ASP A 239 -23.66 8.40 -11.21
N GLY A 240 -23.10 9.12 -12.19
CA GLY A 240 -23.54 10.45 -12.62
C GLY A 240 -22.89 11.61 -11.86
N ASN A 241 -21.85 11.35 -11.06
CA ASN A 241 -21.12 12.37 -10.32
C ASN A 241 -19.60 12.37 -10.63
N ALA A 242 -19.21 12.03 -11.87
CA ALA A 242 -17.81 11.99 -12.27
C ALA A 242 -17.19 13.40 -12.34
N VAL A 243 -17.88 14.36 -12.97
CA VAL A 243 -17.38 15.72 -13.16
C VAL A 243 -17.18 16.44 -11.81
N PRO A 244 -18.13 16.43 -10.87
CA PRO A 244 -17.91 17.00 -9.54
C PRO A 244 -16.71 16.39 -8.81
N ARG A 245 -16.50 15.08 -8.92
CA ARG A 245 -15.34 14.38 -8.32
C ARG A 245 -14.02 14.82 -8.95
N ILE A 246 -13.97 14.92 -10.27
CA ILE A 246 -12.78 15.40 -11.00
C ILE A 246 -12.45 16.84 -10.62
N LEU A 247 -13.45 17.72 -10.54
CA LEU A 247 -13.23 19.12 -10.14
C LEU A 247 -12.73 19.23 -8.69
N LYS A 248 -13.23 18.40 -7.78
CA LYS A 248 -12.74 18.35 -6.40
C LYS A 248 -11.28 17.89 -6.34
N PHE A 249 -10.94 16.85 -7.11
CA PHE A 249 -9.58 16.32 -7.18
C PHE A 249 -8.59 17.32 -7.80
N LEU A 250 -8.99 18.03 -8.86
CA LEU A 250 -8.17 19.10 -9.44
C LEU A 250 -7.85 20.20 -8.43
N ARG A 251 -8.79 20.53 -7.53
CA ARG A 251 -8.59 21.52 -6.46
C ARG A 251 -7.70 21.03 -5.32
N SER A 252 -7.53 19.71 -5.17
CA SER A 252 -6.66 19.14 -4.13
C SER A 252 -5.23 18.89 -4.61
N ILE A 253 -4.93 19.10 -5.89
CA ILE A 253 -3.57 18.94 -6.43
C ILE A 253 -2.69 20.05 -5.89
N ASP A 254 -1.61 19.68 -5.19
CA ASP A 254 -0.56 20.60 -4.79
C ASP A 254 0.32 20.97 -6.00
N LEU A 255 0.38 22.26 -6.31
CA LEU A 255 1.13 22.80 -7.43
C LEU A 255 2.59 23.11 -7.08
N GLU A 256 2.97 23.03 -5.80
CA GLU A 256 4.35 23.23 -5.33
C GLU A 256 5.18 21.92 -5.36
N GLU A 257 4.53 20.76 -5.45
CA GLU A 257 5.24 19.47 -5.56
C GLU A 257 6.21 19.42 -6.77
N PRO A 258 7.32 18.67 -6.69
CA PRO A 258 8.21 18.49 -7.85
C PRO A 258 7.45 18.01 -9.09
N LEU A 259 7.69 18.67 -10.22
CA LEU A 259 7.06 18.30 -11.49
C LEU A 259 7.62 16.97 -12.04
N GLN A 260 8.78 16.54 -11.57
CA GLN A 260 9.34 15.25 -11.94
C GLN A 260 8.46 14.12 -11.42
N LYS A 261 7.85 13.38 -12.33
CA LYS A 261 7.08 12.18 -12.01
C LYS A 261 7.98 11.09 -11.41
N THR A 262 7.51 10.49 -10.34
CA THR A 262 8.07 9.30 -9.69
C THR A 262 7.16 8.09 -9.94
N PHE A 263 7.71 6.88 -9.77
CA PHE A 263 6.98 5.62 -9.94
C PHE A 263 7.07 4.79 -8.67
N CYS A 264 5.95 4.21 -8.27
CA CYS A 264 5.84 3.35 -7.09
C CYS A 264 6.14 1.90 -7.51
N PHE A 265 7.40 1.59 -7.78
CA PHE A 265 7.80 0.21 -8.09
C PHE A 265 7.64 -0.68 -6.86
N PRO A 266 7.14 -1.92 -7.02
CA PRO A 266 7.19 -2.89 -5.94
C PRO A 266 8.65 -3.13 -5.52
N PRO A 267 8.91 -3.48 -4.26
CA PRO A 267 10.28 -3.74 -3.79
C PRO A 267 10.92 -4.84 -4.63
N VAL A 268 11.92 -4.47 -5.41
CA VAL A 268 12.78 -5.41 -6.13
C VAL A 268 13.96 -5.72 -5.23
N LYS A 269 14.44 -6.97 -5.22
CA LYS A 269 15.71 -7.30 -4.57
C LYS A 269 16.77 -6.33 -5.09
N ASP A 270 17.49 -5.70 -4.16
CA ASP A 270 18.60 -4.82 -4.53
C ASP A 270 19.56 -5.56 -5.47
N PRO A 271 19.99 -4.93 -6.57
CA PRO A 271 20.98 -5.53 -7.46
C PRO A 271 22.26 -5.84 -6.67
N ILE A 272 22.80 -7.04 -6.89
CA ILE A 272 24.12 -7.47 -6.36
C ILE A 272 25.24 -6.81 -7.19
N SER A 273 25.10 -5.54 -7.56
CA SER A 273 26.16 -4.80 -8.24
C SER A 273 27.07 -4.18 -7.19
N GLN A 274 28.36 -4.47 -7.27
CA GLN A 274 29.38 -3.84 -6.43
C GLN A 274 29.86 -2.56 -7.10
N ASP A 275 29.82 -1.45 -6.36
CA ASP A 275 30.42 -0.18 -6.73
C ASP A 275 31.93 -0.21 -6.37
N ILE A 276 32.78 0.52 -7.09
CA ILE A 276 34.21 0.60 -6.76
C ILE A 276 34.42 1.26 -5.39
N ASP A 277 33.52 2.16 -5.00
CA ASP A 277 33.48 2.73 -3.65
C ASP A 277 33.20 1.66 -2.58
N HIS A 278 32.43 0.61 -2.92
CA HIS A 278 32.17 -0.52 -2.01
C HIS A 278 33.39 -1.44 -1.83
N ILE A 279 34.36 -1.35 -2.75
CA ILE A 279 35.62 -2.11 -2.69
C ILE A 279 36.69 -1.31 -1.95
N LEU A 280 36.71 0.02 -2.13
CA LEU A 280 37.73 0.90 -1.58
C LEU A 280 37.41 1.41 -0.17
N GLU A 281 36.14 1.57 0.20
CA GLU A 281 35.72 2.13 1.48
C GLU A 281 34.82 1.16 2.27
N THR A 282 34.96 1.14 3.59
CA THR A 282 34.09 0.32 4.44
C THR A 282 32.78 1.07 4.68
N GLN A 283 31.71 0.65 4.00
CA GLN A 283 30.36 1.17 4.24
C GLN A 283 29.96 1.00 5.71
N SER A 284 29.59 2.12 6.32
CA SER A 284 29.36 2.23 7.75
C SER A 284 28.18 3.15 8.07
N ALA A 285 27.70 3.07 9.30
CA ALA A 285 26.70 3.96 9.87
C ALA A 285 27.23 4.52 11.19
N LEU A 286 26.76 5.71 11.56
CA LEU A 286 26.88 6.19 12.93
C LEU A 286 25.70 5.67 13.74
N ALA A 287 25.98 5.06 14.88
CA ALA A 287 24.98 4.61 15.82
C ALA A 287 25.09 5.41 17.11
N VAL A 288 24.02 6.08 17.50
CA VAL A 288 23.88 6.80 18.76
C VAL A 288 23.00 5.97 19.68
N ASP A 289 23.40 5.77 20.93
CA ASP A 289 22.60 5.09 21.94
C ASP A 289 22.48 5.95 23.21
N LEU A 290 21.25 6.38 23.48
CA LEU A 290 20.83 7.25 24.56
C LEU A 290 20.19 6.41 25.68
N GLY A 291 21.05 5.82 26.51
CA GLY A 291 20.61 5.08 27.70
C GLY A 291 20.42 5.98 28.92
N GLY A 292 19.80 5.46 29.98
CA GLY A 292 19.56 6.20 31.23
C GLY A 292 20.83 6.58 32.03
N THR A 293 22.01 6.10 31.63
CA THR A 293 23.28 6.40 32.31
C THR A 293 24.34 6.94 31.36
N ASN A 294 24.50 6.31 30.19
CA ASN A 294 25.57 6.61 29.24
C ASN A 294 25.01 6.97 27.86
N LEU A 295 25.58 8.02 27.27
CA LEU A 295 25.48 8.34 25.85
C LEU A 295 26.64 7.67 25.12
N ARG A 296 26.32 6.91 24.08
CA ARG A 296 27.31 6.21 23.24
C ARG A 296 27.13 6.62 21.79
N VAL A 297 28.26 6.81 21.09
CA VAL A 297 28.29 6.97 19.64
C VAL A 297 29.27 5.94 19.10
N ALA A 298 28.94 5.28 18.00
CA ALA A 298 29.79 4.27 17.39
C ALA A 298 29.77 4.35 15.87
N ILE A 299 30.92 4.06 15.25
CA ILE A 299 31.01 3.78 13.81
C ILE A 299 30.82 2.28 13.67
N ILE A 300 29.79 1.86 12.93
CA ILE A 300 29.44 0.45 12.74
C ILE A 300 29.45 0.13 11.25
N CYS A 301 30.18 -0.90 10.84
CA CYS A 301 30.19 -1.30 9.42
C CYS A 301 28.93 -2.07 9.03
N MET A 302 28.68 -2.23 7.72
CA MET A 302 27.53 -2.98 7.19
C MET A 302 27.40 -4.43 7.71
N ARG A 303 28.51 -5.04 8.16
CA ARG A 303 28.52 -6.39 8.74
C ARG A 303 28.11 -6.42 10.22
N GLY A 304 27.88 -5.27 10.85
CA GLY A 304 27.52 -5.13 12.27
C GLY A 304 28.71 -5.01 13.22
N ASN A 305 29.95 -4.91 12.70
CA ASN A 305 31.13 -4.75 13.56
C ASN A 305 31.29 -3.28 13.97
N ILE A 306 31.55 -3.07 15.27
CA ILE A 306 31.89 -1.76 15.81
C ILE A 306 33.35 -1.46 15.44
N VAL A 307 33.57 -0.44 14.62
CA VAL A 307 34.90 0.03 14.21
C VAL A 307 35.51 0.91 15.30
N LYS A 308 34.72 1.84 15.84
CA LYS A 308 35.13 2.73 16.93
C LYS A 308 33.91 3.10 17.77
N LYS A 309 34.10 3.28 19.08
CA LYS A 309 33.05 3.61 20.04
C LYS A 309 33.52 4.71 21.00
N TYR A 310 32.66 5.69 21.20
CA TYR A 310 32.79 6.77 22.17
C TYR A 310 31.76 6.56 23.27
N THR A 311 32.09 6.92 24.50
CA THR A 311 31.19 6.79 25.64
C THR A 311 31.38 7.97 26.55
N GLN A 312 30.27 8.62 26.89
CA GLN A 312 30.21 9.74 27.83
C GLN A 312 29.01 9.52 28.77
N ALA A 313 29.03 10.17 29.92
CA ALA A 313 27.85 10.21 30.78
C ALA A 313 26.71 10.92 30.06
N ASN A 314 25.48 10.41 30.15
CA ASN A 314 24.32 11.07 29.56
C ASN A 314 23.95 12.31 30.39
N PRO A 315 24.00 13.54 29.84
CA PRO A 315 23.65 14.74 30.57
C PRO A 315 22.20 14.71 31.07
N LYS A 316 21.91 15.45 32.14
CA LYS A 316 20.57 15.49 32.75
C LYS A 316 19.64 16.51 32.10
N THR A 317 20.19 17.57 31.51
CA THR A 317 19.45 18.62 30.80
C THR A 317 19.36 18.30 29.30
N PHE A 318 18.33 18.84 28.65
CA PHE A 318 18.12 18.69 27.22
C PHE A 318 19.24 19.33 26.38
N GLU A 319 19.60 20.59 26.69
CA GLU A 319 20.57 21.37 25.91
C GLU A 319 21.95 20.70 25.90
N ASP A 320 22.47 20.33 27.07
CA ASP A 320 23.78 19.68 27.20
C ASP A 320 23.79 18.34 26.46
N ARG A 321 22.67 17.60 26.49
CA ARG A 321 22.53 16.32 25.81
C ARG A 321 22.58 16.48 24.30
N MET A 322 21.84 17.43 23.74
CA MET A 322 21.85 17.70 22.29
C MET A 322 23.23 18.18 21.83
N GLN A 323 23.85 19.09 22.57
CA GLN A 323 25.20 19.56 22.26
C GLN A 323 26.22 18.41 22.26
N LEU A 324 26.10 17.50 23.25
CA LEU A 324 27.00 16.35 23.36
C LEU A 324 26.78 15.34 22.22
N ILE A 325 25.52 15.07 21.83
CA ILE A 325 25.22 14.21 20.67
C ILE A 325 25.88 14.77 19.41
N LEU A 326 25.64 16.04 19.10
CA LEU A 326 26.18 16.68 17.90
C LEU A 326 27.70 16.67 17.90
N LYS A 327 28.33 16.97 19.05
CA LYS A 327 29.78 16.91 19.21
C LYS A 327 30.32 15.51 18.97
N MET A 328 29.78 14.49 19.65
CA MET A 328 30.26 13.11 19.52
C MET A 328 30.04 12.55 18.11
N CYS A 329 28.96 12.93 17.43
CA CYS A 329 28.74 12.57 16.02
C CYS A 329 29.74 13.26 15.09
N ALA A 330 30.05 14.54 15.30
CA ALA A 330 31.06 15.25 14.51
C ALA A 330 32.46 14.65 14.69
N ASP A 331 32.85 14.34 15.94
CA ASP A 331 34.11 13.66 16.25
C ASP A 331 34.17 12.28 15.55
N ALA A 332 33.08 11.52 15.59
CA ALA A 332 32.98 10.22 14.93
C ALA A 332 33.02 10.32 13.40
N MET A 333 32.44 11.36 12.81
CA MET A 333 32.54 11.63 11.36
C MET A 333 33.99 11.91 10.95
N GLN A 334 34.71 12.72 11.73
CA GLN A 334 36.11 13.02 11.44
C GLN A 334 36.97 11.76 11.49
N ASP A 335 36.77 10.93 12.53
CA ASP A 335 37.47 9.66 12.66
C ASP A 335 37.08 8.65 11.56
N ALA A 336 35.83 8.66 11.08
CA ALA A 336 35.38 7.78 10.01
C ALA A 336 36.17 8.00 8.71
N VAL A 337 36.47 9.26 8.37
CA VAL A 337 37.32 9.61 7.22
C VAL A 337 38.72 9.01 7.38
N CYS A 338 39.33 9.16 8.56
CA CYS A 338 40.66 8.59 8.84
C CYS A 338 40.67 7.06 8.83
N LEU A 339 39.54 6.43 9.18
CA LEU A 339 39.36 4.98 9.21
C LEU A 339 38.89 4.40 7.88
N ASN A 340 38.85 5.22 6.81
CA ASN A 340 38.40 4.81 5.48
C ASN A 340 36.98 4.20 5.50
N CYS A 341 36.11 4.79 6.33
CA CYS A 341 34.74 4.39 6.53
C CYS A 341 33.79 5.44 5.93
N ARG A 342 32.96 5.02 4.96
CA ARG A 342 31.92 5.86 4.40
C ARG A 342 30.67 5.78 5.25
N ILE A 343 30.30 6.88 5.91
CA ILE A 343 29.07 6.95 6.70
C ILE A 343 27.87 7.16 5.76
N LEU A 344 26.93 6.23 5.79
CA LEU A 344 25.71 6.25 4.96
C LEU A 344 24.52 6.94 5.66
N GLY A 345 24.57 7.06 6.98
CA GLY A 345 23.49 7.63 7.78
C GLY A 345 23.71 7.45 9.28
N VAL A 346 22.76 7.97 10.06
CA VAL A 346 22.78 7.93 11.53
C VAL A 346 21.57 7.17 12.06
N GLY A 347 21.79 6.15 12.87
CA GLY A 347 20.76 5.47 13.65
C GLY A 347 20.82 5.89 15.10
N VAL A 348 19.69 6.24 15.69
CA VAL A 348 19.57 6.70 17.08
C VAL A 348 18.65 5.75 17.85
N SER A 349 19.23 5.06 18.81
CA SER A 349 18.56 4.28 19.85
C SER A 349 18.34 5.17 21.07
N THR A 350 17.11 5.24 21.58
CA THR A 350 16.82 6.04 22.77
C THR A 350 15.74 5.42 23.64
N GLY A 351 15.87 5.62 24.96
CA GLY A 351 14.83 5.24 25.91
C GLY A 351 13.59 6.14 25.81
N GLY A 352 12.41 5.52 25.87
CA GLY A 352 11.11 6.17 25.76
C GLY A 352 10.40 5.86 24.45
N ARG A 353 9.20 6.44 24.31
CA ARG A 353 8.34 6.26 23.15
C ARG A 353 8.78 7.18 22.02
N VAL A 354 9.03 6.60 20.86
CA VAL A 354 9.54 7.32 19.68
C VAL A 354 8.56 7.18 18.54
N ASN A 355 8.29 8.25 17.81
CA ASN A 355 7.69 8.18 16.48
C ASN A 355 8.82 8.08 15.43
N PRO A 356 9.08 6.91 14.84
CA PRO A 356 10.17 6.72 13.90
C PRO A 356 9.92 7.41 12.54
N GLN A 357 8.65 7.66 12.20
CA GLN A 357 8.28 8.31 10.94
C GLN A 357 8.72 9.77 10.93
N GLU A 358 8.58 10.47 12.06
CA GLU A 358 9.01 11.87 12.21
C GLU A 358 10.42 11.99 12.80
N GLY A 359 10.92 10.96 13.51
CA GLY A 359 12.20 11.02 14.23
C GLY A 359 12.11 11.78 15.56
N VAL A 360 10.94 11.74 16.19
CA VAL A 360 10.59 12.51 17.40
C VAL A 360 10.41 11.58 18.59
N VAL A 361 11.06 11.91 19.71
CA VAL A 361 10.78 11.28 21.01
C VAL A 361 9.51 11.90 21.58
N LEU A 362 8.46 11.10 21.71
CA LEU A 362 7.17 11.54 22.22
C LEU A 362 7.22 11.78 23.73
N HIS A 363 7.73 10.80 24.47
CA HIS A 363 7.78 10.84 25.92
C HIS A 363 8.78 9.79 26.46
N SER A 364 9.58 10.17 27.46
CA SER A 364 10.44 9.27 28.21
C SER A 364 10.06 9.21 29.68
N THR A 365 10.39 8.11 30.35
CA THR A 365 10.21 8.00 31.81
C THR A 365 11.25 8.86 32.55
N LYS A 366 11.19 8.89 33.88
CA LYS A 366 12.13 9.65 34.73
C LYS A 366 13.62 9.25 34.55
N LEU A 367 13.89 8.18 33.80
CA LEU A 367 15.24 7.74 33.44
C LEU A 367 15.97 8.75 32.54
N ILE A 368 15.26 9.48 31.68
CA ILE A 368 15.84 10.56 30.85
C ILE A 368 15.04 11.84 31.08
N GLN A 369 15.63 12.77 31.83
CA GLN A 369 15.00 14.05 32.16
C GLN A 369 14.94 14.97 30.94
N GLU A 370 13.90 15.81 30.87
CA GLU A 370 13.67 16.77 29.78
C GLU A 370 13.61 16.10 28.39
N TRP A 371 12.95 14.94 28.31
CA TRP A 371 12.93 14.09 27.11
C TRP A 371 11.51 13.76 26.64
N SER A 372 10.73 14.82 26.36
CA SER A 372 9.35 14.73 25.87
C SER A 372 9.17 15.71 24.72
N SER A 373 8.52 15.25 23.64
CA SER A 373 8.32 16.03 22.40
C SER A 373 9.62 16.59 21.81
N VAL A 374 10.66 15.77 21.76
CA VAL A 374 12.00 16.15 21.28
C VAL A 374 12.21 15.66 19.86
N ASP A 375 12.47 16.58 18.93
CA ASP A 375 12.94 16.27 17.58
C ASP A 375 14.45 15.99 17.57
N LEU A 376 14.82 14.77 17.22
CA LEU A 376 16.22 14.36 17.08
C LEU A 376 16.68 14.33 15.64
N ARG A 377 15.78 14.12 14.68
CA ARG A 377 16.14 13.95 13.27
C ARG A 377 16.65 15.25 12.68
N THR A 378 15.88 16.33 12.79
CA THR A 378 16.19 17.61 12.13
C THR A 378 17.55 18.16 12.57
N PRO A 379 17.85 18.35 13.87
CA PRO A 379 19.13 18.94 14.27
C PRO A 379 20.36 18.07 13.90
N ILE A 380 20.22 16.74 13.98
CA ILE A 380 21.32 15.82 13.64
C ILE A 380 21.51 15.77 12.11
N SER A 381 20.42 15.75 11.34
CA SER A 381 20.44 15.76 9.87
C SER A 381 21.03 17.06 9.34
N ASP A 382 20.63 18.20 9.90
CA ASP A 382 21.13 19.52 9.49
C ASP A 382 22.63 19.67 9.77
N ALA A 383 23.09 19.17 10.92
CA ALA A 383 24.49 19.26 11.31
C ALA A 383 25.43 18.33 10.52
N LEU A 384 24.95 17.14 10.13
CA LEU A 384 25.77 16.11 9.52
C LEU A 384 25.52 15.91 8.02
N HIS A 385 24.46 16.51 7.48
CA HIS A 385 23.98 16.34 6.11
C HIS A 385 23.75 14.86 5.73
N LEU A 386 23.20 14.08 6.67
CA LEU A 386 22.97 12.65 6.54
C LEU A 386 21.55 12.28 6.98
N PRO A 387 20.95 11.22 6.40
CA PRO A 387 19.66 10.73 6.85
C PRO A 387 19.75 10.16 8.28
N VAL A 388 18.73 10.45 9.10
CA VAL A 388 18.68 10.07 10.52
C VAL A 388 17.42 9.25 10.82
N TRP A 389 17.63 8.08 11.39
CA TRP A 389 16.57 7.20 11.91
C TRP A 389 16.61 7.19 13.43
N VAL A 390 15.44 7.19 14.07
CA VAL A 390 15.30 7.20 15.52
C VAL A 390 14.27 6.15 15.89
N ASP A 391 14.58 5.27 16.83
CA ASP A 391 13.63 4.30 17.38
C ASP A 391 13.93 4.05 18.86
N ASN A 392 12.99 3.37 19.52
CA ASN A 392 13.15 2.89 20.89
C ASN A 392 14.30 1.88 20.99
N ASP A 393 15.03 1.90 22.11
CA ASP A 393 16.15 1.01 22.41
C ASP A 393 15.81 -0.49 22.36
N GLY A 394 14.63 -0.89 22.86
CA GLY A 394 14.11 -2.26 22.76
C GLY A 394 13.81 -2.67 21.31
N ASN A 395 13.23 -1.78 20.51
CA ASN A 395 13.03 -2.00 19.07
C ASN A 395 14.36 -2.13 18.33
N CYS A 396 15.33 -1.26 18.62
CA CYS A 396 16.67 -1.34 18.06
C CYS A 396 17.37 -2.66 18.42
N ALA A 397 17.19 -3.17 19.64
CA ALA A 397 17.72 -4.47 20.05
C ALA A 397 17.09 -5.62 19.24
N ALA A 398 15.76 -5.60 19.03
CA ALA A 398 15.09 -6.60 18.18
C ALA A 398 15.56 -6.54 16.72
N LEU A 399 15.78 -5.34 16.16
CA LEU A 399 16.36 -5.19 14.82
C LEU A 399 17.80 -5.73 14.75
N ALA A 400 18.60 -5.51 15.78
CA ALA A 400 19.96 -6.04 15.86
C ALA A 400 19.94 -7.58 15.88
N GLU A 401 19.06 -8.19 16.67
CA GLU A 401 18.90 -9.65 16.71
C GLU A 401 18.39 -10.23 15.38
N LYS A 402 17.44 -9.55 14.72
CA LYS A 402 16.92 -9.92 13.38
C LYS A 402 18.03 -9.90 12.33
N LYS A 403 18.91 -8.89 12.37
CA LYS A 403 19.91 -8.65 11.32
C LYS A 403 21.21 -9.41 11.54
N PHE A 404 21.69 -9.45 12.79
CA PHE A 404 23.03 -9.93 13.14
C PHE A 404 23.04 -11.05 14.19
N GLY A 405 21.96 -11.21 14.96
CA GLY A 405 21.90 -12.14 16.09
C GLY A 405 21.10 -13.41 15.81
N HIS A 406 20.47 -13.94 16.86
CA HIS A 406 19.77 -15.23 16.84
C HIS A 406 18.39 -15.16 16.16
N GLY A 407 17.87 -13.95 15.90
CA GLY A 407 16.60 -13.72 15.20
C GLY A 407 16.71 -13.82 13.66
N LYS A 408 17.90 -14.09 13.11
CA LYS A 408 18.11 -14.12 11.67
C LYS A 408 17.33 -15.24 10.99
N GLY A 409 16.45 -14.87 10.07
CA GLY A 409 15.60 -15.82 9.34
C GLY A 409 14.40 -16.34 10.14
N VAL A 410 14.20 -15.85 11.36
CA VAL A 410 13.04 -16.17 12.20
C VAL A 410 11.96 -15.13 11.92
N GLU A 411 10.77 -15.59 11.55
CA GLU A 411 9.66 -14.70 11.18
C GLU A 411 9.04 -13.98 12.39
N ASN A 412 9.01 -14.63 13.56
CA ASN A 412 8.34 -14.14 14.74
C ASN A 412 9.20 -14.37 15.98
N PHE A 413 9.56 -13.32 16.70
CA PHE A 413 10.26 -13.43 17.99
C PHE A 413 10.08 -12.17 18.83
N VAL A 414 10.36 -12.32 20.13
CA VAL A 414 10.35 -11.21 21.09
C VAL A 414 11.73 -11.12 21.72
N THR A 415 12.29 -9.91 21.74
CA THR A 415 13.52 -9.59 22.46
C THR A 415 13.16 -8.87 23.74
N VAL A 416 13.73 -9.31 24.86
CA VAL A 416 13.67 -8.61 26.16
C VAL A 416 15.08 -8.17 26.49
N ILE A 417 15.29 -6.87 26.63
CA ILE A 417 16.59 -6.30 27.00
C ILE A 417 16.53 -5.80 28.44
N THR A 418 17.44 -6.31 29.27
CA THR A 418 17.55 -5.89 30.68
C THR A 418 18.83 -5.09 30.87
N GLY A 419 18.68 -3.86 31.36
CA GLY A 419 19.77 -2.93 31.68
C GLY A 419 19.41 -2.13 32.92
N THR A 420 19.51 -0.79 32.85
CA THR A 420 18.97 0.08 33.91
C THR A 420 17.46 -0.15 34.10
N GLY A 421 16.72 -0.33 32.99
CA GLY A 421 15.31 -0.74 32.94
C GLY A 421 15.11 -2.07 32.20
N ILE A 422 13.88 -2.37 31.78
CA ILE A 422 13.53 -3.50 30.92
C ILE A 422 12.84 -2.99 29.65
N GLY A 423 13.53 -3.10 28.52
CA GLY A 423 12.99 -2.81 27.21
C GLY A 423 12.50 -4.08 26.50
N GLY A 424 11.71 -3.88 25.45
CA GLY A 424 11.20 -4.97 24.62
C GLY A 424 11.11 -4.59 23.15
N GLY A 425 11.20 -5.59 22.29
CA GLY A 425 10.93 -5.44 20.86
C GLY A 425 10.23 -6.69 20.34
N ILE A 426 9.24 -6.51 19.48
CA ILE A 426 8.45 -7.61 18.91
C ILE A 426 8.64 -7.58 17.40
N ILE A 427 9.12 -8.70 16.85
CA ILE A 427 9.12 -8.98 15.42
C ILE A 427 7.96 -9.93 15.12
N HIS A 428 7.08 -9.54 14.21
CA HIS A 428 5.96 -10.33 13.73
C HIS A 428 5.87 -10.23 12.21
N HIS A 429 5.72 -11.36 11.52
CA HIS A 429 5.76 -11.42 10.05
C HIS A 429 7.02 -10.76 9.47
N SER A 430 8.16 -11.01 10.11
CA SER A 430 9.45 -10.39 9.79
C SER A 430 9.48 -8.86 9.92
N GLU A 431 8.50 -8.20 10.52
CA GLU A 431 8.48 -6.73 10.70
C GLU A 431 8.38 -6.34 12.18
N LEU A 432 8.89 -5.14 12.52
CA LEU A 432 8.73 -4.58 13.86
C LEU A 432 7.29 -4.20 14.13
N VAL A 433 6.83 -4.45 15.35
CA VAL A 433 5.53 -3.99 15.84
C VAL A 433 5.72 -2.73 16.70
N HIS A 434 5.42 -1.56 16.15
CA HIS A 434 5.45 -0.29 16.89
C HIS A 434 4.16 0.02 17.66
N GLY A 435 3.04 -0.59 17.27
CA GLY A 435 1.71 -0.31 17.81
C GLY A 435 1.10 0.98 17.26
N SER A 436 -0.20 1.18 17.49
CA SER A 436 -0.99 2.28 16.91
C SER A 436 -0.52 3.68 17.30
N THR A 437 0.14 3.80 18.45
CA THR A 437 0.64 5.07 19.00
C THR A 437 2.09 4.95 19.47
N PHE A 438 2.88 4.10 18.81
CA PHE A 438 4.31 3.93 19.11
C PHE A 438 4.58 3.59 20.59
N CYS A 439 3.88 2.57 21.08
CA CYS A 439 3.91 2.15 22.49
C CYS A 439 3.77 0.63 22.65
N ALA A 440 3.92 -0.14 21.55
CA ALA A 440 4.00 -1.59 21.66
C ALA A 440 5.34 -2.01 22.28
N ALA A 441 5.39 -3.24 22.77
CA ALA A 441 6.59 -3.85 23.34
C ALA A 441 7.20 -3.12 24.57
N GLU A 442 6.41 -2.34 25.30
CA GLU A 442 6.75 -1.84 26.65
C GLU A 442 6.69 -2.95 27.71
N LEU A 443 7.44 -4.03 27.47
CA LEU A 443 7.38 -5.29 28.22
C LEU A 443 7.78 -5.13 29.69
N GLY A 444 8.64 -4.15 30.00
CA GLY A 444 9.00 -3.80 31.37
C GLY A 444 7.83 -3.28 32.20
N HIS A 445 6.78 -2.75 31.57
CA HIS A 445 5.66 -2.12 32.26
C HIS A 445 4.42 -3.02 32.41
N ILE A 446 4.53 -4.31 32.04
CA ILE A 446 3.50 -5.32 32.34
C ILE A 446 3.36 -5.43 33.86
N MET A 447 2.14 -5.27 34.39
CA MET A 447 1.85 -5.41 35.82
C MET A 447 1.75 -6.89 36.20
N VAL A 448 2.54 -7.32 37.19
CA VAL A 448 2.57 -8.68 37.72
C VAL A 448 2.16 -8.77 39.20
N SER A 449 1.98 -7.63 39.87
CA SER A 449 1.49 -7.57 41.25
C SER A 449 0.65 -6.32 41.50
N LEU A 450 -0.52 -6.46 42.13
CA LEU A 450 -1.38 -5.34 42.51
C LEU A 450 -0.78 -4.52 43.68
N GLU A 451 -0.03 -5.18 44.56
CA GLU A 451 0.62 -4.58 45.73
C GLU A 451 2.14 -4.51 45.58
N GLY A 452 2.62 -4.43 44.34
CA GLY A 452 4.05 -4.39 44.05
C GLY A 452 4.72 -3.03 44.29
N PRO A 453 6.06 -2.96 44.12
CA PRO A 453 6.82 -1.73 44.29
C PRO A 453 6.44 -0.68 43.25
N GLU A 454 6.65 0.59 43.60
CA GLU A 454 6.45 1.70 42.67
C GLU A 454 7.43 1.62 41.49
N CYS A 455 6.92 1.86 40.28
CA CYS A 455 7.69 1.87 39.05
C CYS A 455 8.04 3.31 38.63
N SER A 456 9.16 3.46 37.93
CA SER A 456 9.64 4.72 37.36
C SER A 456 8.63 5.38 36.40
N CYS A 457 7.76 4.58 35.78
CA CYS A 457 6.69 5.04 34.88
C CYS A 457 5.49 5.68 35.60
N GLY A 458 5.43 5.61 36.94
CA GLY A 458 4.33 6.15 37.76
C GLY A 458 3.27 5.12 38.17
N SER A 459 3.36 3.88 37.67
CA SER A 459 2.51 2.75 38.11
C SER A 459 3.15 1.97 39.27
N ARG A 460 2.59 0.80 39.62
CA ARG A 460 3.16 -0.14 40.59
C ARG A 460 3.11 -1.58 40.09
N GLY A 461 4.02 -2.40 40.62
CA GLY A 461 4.07 -3.84 40.34
C GLY A 461 4.40 -4.22 38.91
N CYS A 462 5.02 -3.33 38.14
CA CYS A 462 5.57 -3.62 36.83
C CYS A 462 6.76 -4.60 36.92
N ILE A 463 6.97 -5.44 35.90
CA ILE A 463 8.13 -6.35 35.83
C ILE A 463 9.45 -5.59 36.03
N GLU A 464 9.61 -4.42 35.42
CA GLU A 464 10.80 -3.57 35.57
C GLU A 464 11.10 -3.20 37.03
N ALA A 465 10.05 -2.97 37.83
CA ALA A 465 10.21 -2.59 39.23
C ALA A 465 10.72 -3.74 40.11
N TYR A 466 10.71 -4.98 39.60
CA TYR A 466 11.26 -6.17 40.25
C TYR A 466 12.60 -6.62 39.65
N ALA A 467 12.70 -6.68 38.32
CA ALA A 467 13.72 -7.44 37.61
C ALA A 467 14.73 -6.60 36.81
N SER A 468 14.62 -5.26 36.83
CA SER A 468 15.61 -4.40 36.20
C SER A 468 16.93 -4.35 36.98
N GLY A 469 18.02 -3.94 36.34
CA GLY A 469 19.30 -3.75 37.03
C GLY A 469 19.20 -2.74 38.17
N MET A 470 18.36 -1.71 38.03
CA MET A 470 18.13 -0.71 39.09
C MET A 470 17.31 -1.29 40.26
N ALA A 471 16.32 -2.15 39.98
CA ALA A 471 15.56 -2.86 41.02
C ALA A 471 16.45 -3.86 41.77
N LEU A 472 17.24 -4.66 41.05
CA LEU A 472 18.20 -5.60 41.65
C LEU A 472 19.27 -4.88 42.48
N GLN A 473 19.76 -3.73 42.02
CA GLN A 473 20.70 -2.93 42.80
C GLN A 473 20.07 -2.39 44.10
N LYS A 474 18.82 -1.91 44.03
CA LYS A 474 18.09 -1.44 45.22
C LYS A 474 17.89 -2.56 46.23
N GLU A 475 17.53 -3.75 45.76
CA GLU A 475 17.36 -4.92 46.62
C GLU A 475 18.69 -5.42 47.20
N ALA A 476 19.75 -5.44 46.38
CA ALA A 476 21.10 -5.75 46.85
C ALA A 476 21.52 -4.82 47.98
N LYS A 477 21.26 -3.52 47.84
CA LYS A 477 21.56 -2.52 48.88
C LYS A 477 20.72 -2.76 50.14
N ARG A 478 19.43 -3.06 50.01
CA ARG A 478 18.56 -3.39 51.15
C ARG A 478 19.09 -4.60 51.94
N LEU A 479 19.45 -5.67 51.24
CA LEU A 479 20.03 -6.87 51.85
C LEU A 479 21.41 -6.60 52.47
N TYR A 480 22.21 -5.72 51.87
CA TYR A 480 23.49 -5.30 52.45
C TYR A 480 23.30 -4.51 53.75
N ASP A 481 22.38 -3.54 53.75
CA ASP A 481 22.05 -2.71 54.92
C ASP A 481 21.44 -3.54 56.07
N GLU A 482 20.84 -4.69 55.76
CA GLU A 482 20.30 -5.66 56.73
C GLU A 482 21.30 -6.78 57.12
N ASP A 483 22.56 -6.73 56.65
CA ASP A 483 23.59 -7.77 56.85
C ASP A 483 23.21 -9.16 56.29
N LEU A 484 22.32 -9.22 55.29
CA LEU A 484 21.83 -10.45 54.66
C LEU A 484 22.45 -10.74 53.29
N LEU A 485 23.24 -9.82 52.72
CA LEU A 485 23.86 -10.00 51.40
C LEU A 485 25.17 -10.81 51.45
N ASN A 486 25.93 -10.70 52.54
CA ASN A 486 27.27 -11.28 52.65
C ASN A 486 27.19 -12.80 52.86
N VAL A 487 27.65 -13.57 51.87
CA VAL A 487 27.76 -15.04 51.95
C VAL A 487 29.23 -15.47 52.05
N GLU A 488 29.51 -16.62 52.66
CA GLU A 488 30.88 -17.13 52.80
C GLU A 488 31.58 -17.24 51.43
N GLY A 489 32.79 -16.68 51.32
CA GLY A 489 33.57 -16.66 50.08
C GLY A 489 33.34 -15.43 49.18
N MET A 490 32.52 -14.48 49.60
CA MET A 490 32.32 -13.20 48.90
C MET A 490 33.35 -12.16 49.37
N ASP A 491 34.21 -11.69 48.47
CA ASP A 491 35.22 -10.67 48.76
C ASP A 491 34.66 -9.28 48.42
N MET A 492 33.91 -8.67 49.35
CA MET A 492 33.42 -7.29 49.21
C MET A 492 34.34 -6.34 49.98
N LYS A 493 35.04 -5.46 49.25
CA LYS A 493 35.75 -4.34 49.87
C LYS A 493 34.73 -3.32 50.39
N LEU A 494 34.85 -2.91 51.64
CA LEU A 494 34.00 -1.93 52.35
C LEU A 494 33.81 -0.57 51.62
N THR A 495 34.61 -0.28 50.59
CA THR A 495 34.59 0.98 49.83
C THR A 495 33.90 0.91 48.47
N GLU A 496 33.44 -0.26 48.01
CA GLU A 496 32.84 -0.42 46.68
C GLU A 496 31.30 -0.27 46.71
N PRO A 497 30.69 0.44 45.73
CA PRO A 497 29.24 0.59 45.67
C PRO A 497 28.56 -0.75 45.39
N VAL A 498 27.46 -1.04 46.11
CA VAL A 498 26.68 -2.27 45.90
C VAL A 498 26.02 -2.24 44.52
N THR A 499 26.17 -3.32 43.75
CA THR A 499 25.63 -3.48 42.39
C THR A 499 24.74 -4.71 42.27
N ALA A 500 23.93 -4.78 41.22
CA ALA A 500 23.16 -5.99 40.88
C ALA A 500 24.06 -7.23 40.69
N GLY A 501 25.32 -7.04 40.25
CA GLY A 501 26.29 -8.11 40.10
C GLY A 501 26.65 -8.78 41.43
N HIS A 502 26.69 -8.03 42.53
CA HIS A 502 26.94 -8.59 43.86
C HIS A 502 25.79 -9.53 44.28
N LEU A 503 24.54 -9.13 44.06
CA LEU A 503 23.38 -9.99 44.35
C LEU A 503 23.40 -11.29 43.55
N ILE A 504 23.74 -11.23 42.26
CA ILE A 504 23.86 -12.43 41.41
C ILE A 504 25.00 -13.33 41.90
N ASN A 505 26.13 -12.74 42.29
CA ASN A 505 27.26 -13.50 42.80
C ASN A 505 26.94 -14.19 44.14
N ALA A 506 26.28 -13.47 45.06
CA ALA A 506 25.82 -14.03 46.33
C ALA A 506 24.84 -15.21 46.10
N ALA A 507 23.89 -15.06 45.18
CA ALA A 507 22.95 -16.12 44.81
C ALA A 507 23.67 -17.34 44.22
N ARG A 508 24.66 -17.14 43.33
CA ARG A 508 25.46 -18.24 42.76
C ARG A 508 26.27 -18.98 43.82
N LEU A 509 26.89 -18.27 44.75
CA LEU A 509 27.67 -18.85 45.84
C LEU A 509 26.76 -19.61 46.82
N GLY A 510 25.58 -19.08 47.15
CA GLY A 510 24.58 -19.77 47.96
C GLY A 510 24.01 -21.03 47.29
N GLU A 511 23.79 -21.02 45.97
CA GLU A 511 23.41 -22.23 45.21
C GLU A 511 24.53 -23.28 45.19
N LEU A 512 25.80 -22.86 45.05
CA LEU A 512 26.95 -23.76 45.08
C LEU A 512 27.14 -24.37 46.48
N GLN A 513 26.96 -23.59 47.54
CA GLN A 513 27.04 -24.05 48.93
C GLN A 513 25.88 -24.97 49.31
N SER A 514 24.67 -24.70 48.83
CA SER A 514 23.51 -25.60 49.03
C SER A 514 23.62 -26.91 48.21
N ARG A 515 24.26 -26.88 47.04
CA ARG A 515 24.60 -28.10 46.27
C ARG A 515 25.73 -28.91 46.89
N CYS A 516 26.78 -28.28 47.42
CA CYS A 516 27.83 -29.00 48.17
C CYS A 516 27.36 -29.48 49.55
N GLY A 517 26.52 -28.70 50.24
CA GLY A 517 25.93 -29.06 51.54
C GLY A 517 24.88 -30.16 51.44
N SER A 518 24.27 -30.38 50.27
CA SER A 518 23.35 -31.50 50.04
C SER A 518 24.06 -32.84 49.80
N GLU A 519 25.37 -32.87 49.54
CA GLU A 519 26.17 -34.11 49.59
C GLU A 519 26.55 -34.53 51.02
N GLN A 520 26.61 -33.59 51.99
CA GLN A 520 26.86 -33.90 53.40
C GLN A 520 25.59 -34.04 54.27
N SER A 521 24.41 -33.63 53.80
CA SER A 521 23.15 -33.66 54.57
C SER A 521 22.11 -34.69 54.07
N LEU A 522 22.47 -35.59 53.13
CA LEU A 522 21.64 -36.74 52.74
C LEU A 522 21.45 -37.81 53.84
N HIS A 523 21.90 -37.53 55.07
CA HIS A 523 21.52 -38.24 56.29
C HIS A 523 20.92 -37.28 57.32
N SER A 524 19.82 -36.61 57.00
CA SER A 524 18.62 -36.60 57.87
C SER A 524 17.53 -35.68 57.34
N THR A 525 16.31 -36.20 57.38
CA THR A 525 15.05 -35.43 57.46
C THR A 525 14.50 -34.83 56.17
N ARG A 526 13.85 -35.70 55.38
CA ARG A 526 12.56 -35.38 54.75
C ARG A 526 11.61 -34.82 55.82
N CYS A 527 11.17 -33.56 55.72
CA CYS A 527 9.78 -33.19 55.98
C CYS A 527 9.48 -31.69 55.79
N ARG A 528 8.38 -31.47 55.06
CA ARG A 528 7.40 -30.36 55.12
C ARG A 528 7.54 -29.22 54.11
N HIS A 529 6.67 -29.35 53.10
CA HIS A 529 5.98 -28.26 52.44
C HIS A 529 5.38 -27.26 53.44
N HIS A 530 5.56 -25.96 53.19
CA HIS A 530 4.47 -25.06 52.80
C HIS A 530 5.01 -23.82 52.09
#